data_AF-A0A383CWJ6-F1
#
_entry.id   AF-A0A383CWJ6-F1
#
_cell.length_a   1.000
_cell.length_b   1.000
_cell.length_c   1.000
_cell.angle_alpha   90.00
_cell.angle_beta   90.00
_cell.angle_gamma   90.00
#
_symmetry.space_group_name_H-M   'P 1'
#
loop_
_entity.id
_entity.type
_entity.pdbx_description
1 polymer ?
#
loop_
_entity_poly.entity_id
_entity_poly.type
_entity_poly.pdbx_seq_one_letter_code
_entity_poly.pdbx_strand_id
1 'polypeptide(L)' 'MNAWELLGETRTPDGSDMSLTARAGEFVIRVSGKTLMSSRQHGSEEVLAEAACKGLRTWPEA' A
#
# COMPACT_ATOMS: atom_id res chain seq x y z
N MET A 1 -14.70 7.36 19.94
CA MET A 1 -13.79 7.94 18.92
C MET A 1 -12.62 6.99 18.79
N ASN A 2 -12.43 6.33 17.65
CA ASN A 2 -11.26 5.48 17.48
C ASN A 2 -10.12 6.38 17.01
N ALA A 3 -9.12 6.60 17.87
CA ALA A 3 -7.90 7.33 17.52
C ALA A 3 -7.04 6.47 16.60
N TRP A 4 -6.09 7.11 15.91
CA TRP A 4 -5.01 6.37 15.25
C TRP A 4 -4.05 5.86 16.32
N GLU A 5 -3.74 4.58 16.26
CA GLU A 5 -2.72 3.93 17.07
C GLU A 5 -1.47 3.70 16.22
N LEU A 6 -0.31 4.03 16.76
CA LEU A 6 0.97 3.73 16.12
C LEU A 6 1.39 2.30 16.49
N LEU A 7 1.55 1.44 15.48
CA LEU A 7 1.94 0.03 15.68
C LEU A 7 3.42 -0.21 15.46
N GLY A 8 4.08 0.62 14.65
CA GLY A 8 5.51 0.50 14.40
C GLY A 8 6.04 1.60 13.48
N GLU A 9 7.33 1.89 13.61
CA GLU A 9 8.04 2.89 12.81
C GLU A 9 9.41 2.37 12.39
N THR A 10 9.87 2.83 11.24
CA THR A 10 11.21 2.58 10.73
C THR A 10 11.61 3.71 9.77
N ARG A 11 12.81 3.63 9.22
CA ARG A 11 13.24 4.48 8.12
C ARG A 11 13.48 3.67 6.86
N THR A 12 13.08 4.23 5.73
CA THR A 12 13.39 3.69 4.41
C THR A 12 14.88 3.86 4.11
N PRO A 13 15.43 3.15 3.10
CA PRO A 13 16.83 3.32 2.70
C PRO A 13 17.23 4.74 2.28
N ASP A 14 16.27 5.55 1.80
CA ASP A 14 16.48 6.96 1.48
C ASP A 14 16.34 7.92 2.68
N GLY A 15 16.11 7.37 3.88
CA GLY A 15 16.03 8.11 5.15
C GLY A 15 14.64 8.68 5.48
N SER A 16 13.62 8.42 4.66
CA SER A 16 12.24 8.85 4.95
C SER A 16 11.63 8.08 6.13
N ASP A 17 10.85 8.76 6.96
CA ASP A 17 10.11 8.11 8.05
C ASP A 17 8.99 7.24 7.47
N MET A 18 8.90 6.00 7.94
CA MET A 18 7.84 5.06 7.59
C MET A 18 7.13 4.60 8.85
N SER A 19 5.80 4.63 8.86
CA SER A 19 5.00 4.18 10.00
C SER A 19 3.85 3.28 9.59
N LEU A 20 3.53 2.33 10.46
CA LEU A 20 2.32 1.51 10.40
C LEU A 20 1.39 1.99 11.50
N THR A 21 0.18 2.40 11.13
CA THR A 21 -0.85 2.89 12.06
C THR A 21 -2.13 2.09 11.90
N ALA A 22 -2.87 1.91 12.99
CA ALA A 22 -4.17 1.25 12.97
C ALA A 22 -5.29 2.15 13.49
N ARG A 23 -6.48 1.99 12.91
CA ARG A 23 -7.70 2.66 13.39
C ARG A 23 -8.93 1.88 12.97
N ALA A 24 -9.72 1.46 13.96
CA ALA A 24 -11.02 0.82 13.72
C ALA A 24 -10.94 -0.38 12.74
N GLY A 25 -9.89 -1.21 12.83
CA GLY A 25 -9.66 -2.35 11.93
C GLY A 25 -9.06 -2.01 10.56
N GLU A 26 -8.70 -0.75 10.32
CA GLU A 26 -7.84 -0.36 9.19
C GLU A 26 -6.39 -0.37 9.61
N PHE A 27 -5.52 -0.78 8.70
CA PHE A 27 -4.08 -0.60 8.81
C PHE A 27 -3.60 0.30 7.70
N VAL A 28 -2.77 1.30 8.02
CA VAL A 28 -2.27 2.29 7.07
C VAL A 28 -0.76 2.40 7.20
N ILE A 29 -0.06 2.19 6.10
CA ILE A 29 1.37 2.51 5.97
C ILE A 29 1.50 3.94 5.47
N ARG A 30 2.32 4.72 6.16
CA ARG A 30 2.66 6.11 5.79
C ARG A 30 4.15 6.23 5.51
N VAL A 31 4.51 7.07 4.56
CA VAL A 31 5.90 7.50 4.30
C VAL A 31 5.95 9.02 4.31
N SER A 32 6.84 9.59 5.13
CA SER A 32 6.93 11.05 5.37
C SER A 32 5.56 11.67 5.73
N GLY A 33 4.77 10.96 6.54
CA GLY A 33 3.42 11.35 6.96
C GLY A 33 2.31 11.16 5.92
N LYS A 34 2.64 10.87 4.65
CA LYS A 34 1.67 10.63 3.57
C LYS A 34 1.25 9.16 3.53
N THR A 35 -0.02 8.89 3.31
CA THR A 35 -0.52 7.53 3.11
C THR A 35 0.09 6.93 1.85
N LEU A 36 0.77 5.79 2.00
CA LEU A 36 1.28 4.98 0.90
C LEU A 36 0.28 3.87 0.53
N MET A 37 -0.26 3.19 1.54
CA MET A 37 -1.17 2.06 1.39
C MET A 37 -2.13 2.01 2.58
N SER A 38 -3.38 1.60 2.35
CA SER A 38 -4.27 1.13 3.41
C SER A 38 -4.75 -0.29 3.15
N SER A 39 -5.04 -1.04 4.20
CA SER A 39 -5.58 -2.41 4.12
C SER A 39 -7.01 -2.49 3.59
N ARG A 40 -7.66 -1.34 3.32
CA ARG A 40 -9.02 -1.25 2.76
C ARG A 40 -9.04 -0.83 1.30
N GLN A 41 -7.99 -0.17 0.84
CA GLN A 41 -7.84 0.16 -0.58
C GLN A 41 -7.19 -1.01 -1.28
N HIS A 42 -7.99 -1.67 -2.12
CA HIS A 42 -7.53 -2.56 -3.17
C HIS A 42 -7.32 -1.74 -4.46
N GLY A 43 -6.48 -2.24 -5.37
CA GLY A 43 -6.35 -1.68 -6.72
C GLY A 43 -4.92 -1.29 -7.08
N SER A 44 -4.01 -1.20 -6.10
CA SER A 44 -2.59 -1.19 -6.42
C SER A 44 -2.18 -2.50 -7.09
N GLU A 45 -2.78 -3.64 -6.70
CA GLU A 45 -2.56 -4.93 -7.35
C GLU A 45 -3.09 -4.96 -8.79
N GLU A 46 -4.26 -4.37 -9.04
CA GLU A 46 -4.87 -4.28 -10.37
C GLU A 46 -4.04 -3.40 -11.31
N VAL A 47 -3.65 -2.21 -10.86
CA VAL A 47 -2.77 -1.31 -11.64
C VAL A 47 -1.41 -1.94 -11.88
N LEU A 48 -0.85 -2.66 -10.90
CA LEU A 48 0.42 -3.39 -11.06
C LEU A 48 0.28 -4.54 -12.07
N ALA A 49 -0.83 -5.28 -12.03
CA ALA A 49 -1.14 -6.34 -12.98
C ALA A 49 -1.31 -5.80 -14.40
N GLU A 50 -2.06 -4.71 -14.57
CA GLU A 50 -2.19 -4.01 -15.85
C GLU A 50 -0.83 -3.52 -16.36
N ALA A 51 -0.02 -2.89 -15.50
CA ALA A 51 1.30 -2.40 -15.86
C ALA A 51 2.25 -3.54 -16.29
N ALA A 52 2.25 -4.65 -15.56
CA ALA A 52 3.07 -5.82 -15.85
C ALA A 52 2.63 -6.53 -17.14
N CYS A 53 1.31 -6.64 -17.36
CA CYS A 53 0.75 -7.36 -18.51
C CYS A 53 0.63 -6.50 -19.79
N LYS A 54 0.85 -5.18 -19.70
CA LYS A 54 0.68 -4.22 -20.82
C LYS A 54 1.38 -4.62 -22.12
N GLY A 55 2.49 -5.36 -22.05
CA GLY A 55 3.26 -5.83 -23.21
C GLY A 55 3.12 -7.32 -23.51
N LEU A 56 2.35 -8.07 -22.72
CA LEU A 56 2.19 -9.50 -22.91
C LEU A 56 1.15 -9.77 -24.00
N ARG A 57 1.47 -10.68 -24.91
CA ARG A 57 0.51 -11.14 -25.91
C ARG A 57 -0.51 -12.02 -25.21
N THR A 58 -1.78 -11.64 -25.26
CA THR A 58 -2.87 -12.48 -24.73
C THR A 58 -2.86 -13.80 -25.51
N TRP A 59 -2.77 -14.92 -24.79
CA TRP A 59 -3.01 -16.21 -25.39
C TRP A 59 -4.53 -16.34 -25.55
N PRO A 60 -5.06 -16.73 -26.73
CA PRO A 60 -6.49 -16.96 -26.86
C PRO A 60 -6.91 -18.06 -25.86
N GLU A 61 -8.02 -17.81 -25.16
CA GLU A 61 -8.65 -18.80 -24.30
C GLU A 61 -8.95 -20.07 -25.11
N ALA A 62 -8.69 -21.23 -24.49
CA ALA A 62 -8.90 -22.56 -25.08
C ALA A 62 -10.39 -22.93 -25.13
#